data_AF-A0A8D8C923-F1
#
_entry.id   AF-A0A8D8C923-F1
#
_cell.length_a   1.000
_cell.length_b   1.000
_cell.length_c   1.000
_cell.angle_alpha   90.00
_cell.angle_beta   90.00
_cell.angle_gamma   90.00
#
_symmetry.space_group_name_H-M   'P 1'
#
loop_
_entity.id
_entity.type
_entity.pdbx_description
1 polymer ?
#
loop_
_entity_poly.entity_id
_entity_poly.type
_entity_poly.pdbx_seq_one_letter_code
_entity_poly.pdbx_strand_id
1 'polypeptide(L)'
;MRKSLAPSQCSPANGAFKSPFLNAPKRPRECRERNSKLKDTGGGGPSPPKLSASEYEMMITKILTRPFKIPIENYIPEHTTRCLGMKRPPARRSLHDPYACNALVLFTPQELSEHDKLKADQGKAQVHVVVDPLLGNILRPHQRE
;
A
#
# COMPACT_ATOMS: atom_id res chain seq x y z
N MET A 1 -32.67 14.63 -21.97
CA MET A 1 -31.38 13.90 -21.84
C MET A 1 -31.66 12.52 -21.27
N ARG A 2 -31.35 11.46 -22.02
CA ARG A 2 -31.67 10.07 -21.65
C ARG A 2 -30.59 9.55 -20.69
N LYS A 3 -30.94 9.30 -19.42
CA LYS A 3 -30.04 8.68 -18.44
C LYS A 3 -29.88 7.20 -18.81
N SER A 4 -28.75 6.81 -19.39
CA SER A 4 -28.44 5.39 -19.59
C SER A 4 -28.14 4.74 -18.23
N LEU A 5 -28.72 3.56 -18.00
CA LEU A 5 -28.48 2.79 -16.79
C LEU A 5 -27.03 2.27 -16.76
N ALA A 6 -26.48 2.10 -15.56
CA ALA A 6 -25.14 1.57 -15.38
C ALA A 6 -25.07 0.10 -15.83
N PRO A 7 -23.92 -0.38 -16.35
CA PRO A 7 -23.77 -1.73 -16.91
C PRO A 7 -24.14 -2.87 -15.94
N SER A 8 -24.08 -2.62 -14.63
CA SER A 8 -24.47 -3.56 -13.58
C SER A 8 -25.99 -3.75 -13.45
N GLN A 9 -26.81 -2.94 -14.14
CA GLN A 9 -28.28 -2.99 -14.10
C GLN A 9 -28.89 -3.64 -15.35
N CYS A 10 -28.07 -4.10 -16.31
CA CYS A 10 -28.51 -5.00 -17.36
C CYS A 10 -28.49 -6.45 -16.81
N SER A 11 -29.67 -7.07 -16.77
CA SER A 11 -29.97 -8.39 -16.21
C SER A 11 -29.07 -9.54 -16.72
N PRO A 12 -29.04 -10.70 -16.03
CA PRO A 12 -27.91 -11.60 -16.01
C PRO A 12 -27.87 -12.50 -17.25
N ALA A 13 -26.73 -12.56 -17.91
CA ALA A 13 -26.46 -13.61 -18.88
C ALA A 13 -26.28 -14.94 -18.13
N ASN A 14 -26.98 -15.97 -18.60
CA ASN A 14 -26.85 -17.38 -18.20
C ASN A 14 -25.45 -17.92 -18.55
N GLY A 15 -24.46 -17.49 -17.80
CA GLY A 15 -23.08 -17.93 -17.85
C GLY A 15 -22.48 -17.60 -16.50
N ALA A 16 -22.66 -18.50 -15.53
CA ALA A 16 -22.22 -18.31 -14.16
C ALA A 16 -20.71 -18.06 -14.12
N PHE A 17 -20.30 -16.79 -14.11
CA PHE A 17 -18.94 -16.39 -13.81
C PHE A 17 -18.63 -16.83 -12.38
N LYS A 18 -17.99 -18.00 -12.25
CA LYS A 18 -17.55 -18.51 -10.95
C LYS A 18 -16.32 -17.72 -10.55
N SER A 19 -16.48 -16.70 -9.71
CA SER A 19 -15.32 -15.97 -9.20
C SER A 19 -14.40 -16.97 -8.47
N PRO A 20 -13.07 -16.89 -8.65
CA PRO A 20 -12.11 -17.80 -7.99
C PRO A 20 -12.16 -17.70 -6.46
N PHE A 21 -12.83 -16.68 -5.93
CA PHE A 21 -12.98 -16.40 -4.51
C PHE A 21 -14.11 -17.16 -3.81
N LEU A 22 -14.95 -17.91 -4.56
CA LEU A 22 -16.07 -18.66 -3.96
C LEU A 22 -15.63 -19.90 -3.17
N ASN A 23 -14.47 -20.48 -3.49
CA ASN A 23 -13.98 -21.72 -2.87
C ASN A 23 -12.87 -21.50 -1.85
N ALA A 24 -12.49 -20.26 -1.56
CA ALA A 24 -11.55 -20.00 -0.48
C ALA A 24 -12.25 -20.30 0.86
N PRO A 25 -11.61 -21.08 1.78
CA PRO A 25 -12.14 -21.22 3.13
C PRO A 25 -12.29 -19.81 3.70
N LYS A 26 -13.53 -19.40 3.97
CA LYS A 26 -13.83 -18.14 4.65
C LYS A 26 -13.18 -18.23 6.02
N ARG A 27 -11.94 -17.75 6.14
CA ARG A 27 -11.41 -17.40 7.46
C ARG A 27 -12.42 -16.40 8.02
N PRO A 28 -13.04 -16.65 9.20
CA PRO A 28 -13.84 -15.62 9.82
C PRO A 28 -12.90 -14.42 9.98
N ARG A 29 -13.16 -13.35 9.24
CA ARG A 29 -12.61 -12.06 9.62
C ARG A 29 -13.29 -11.79 10.95
N GLU A 30 -12.55 -11.95 12.03
CA GLU A 30 -12.93 -11.43 13.34
C GLU A 30 -12.86 -9.90 13.23
N CYS A 31 -13.76 -9.34 12.43
CA CYS A 31 -14.16 -7.96 12.54
C CYS A 31 -14.92 -7.93 13.85
N ARG A 32 -14.17 -7.74 14.95
CA ARG A 32 -14.63 -7.57 16.33
C ARG A 32 -16.12 -7.34 16.34
N GLU A 33 -16.88 -8.34 16.77
CA GLU A 33 -18.31 -8.19 17.02
C GLU A 33 -18.44 -7.01 17.96
N ARG A 34 -18.75 -5.84 17.41
CA ARG A 34 -19.25 -4.74 18.20
C ARG A 34 -20.62 -5.20 18.59
N ASN A 35 -20.69 -5.79 19.79
CA ASN A 35 -21.92 -6.02 20.52
C ASN A 35 -22.91 -4.89 20.20
N SER A 36 -23.98 -5.22 19.48
CA SER A 36 -25.10 -4.31 19.17
C SER A 36 -25.94 -3.98 20.41
N LYS A 37 -25.38 -4.16 21.61
CA LYS A 37 -25.91 -3.70 22.89
C LYS A 37 -24.99 -2.63 23.48
N LEU A 38 -24.76 -1.55 22.73
CA LEU A 38 -24.45 -0.28 23.37
C LEU A 38 -25.79 0.34 23.79
N LYS A 39 -26.09 0.07 25.05
CA LYS A 39 -27.08 0.77 25.85
C LYS A 39 -26.91 2.27 25.62
N ASP A 40 -27.98 2.93 25.18
CA ASP A 40 -28.14 4.37 25.21
C ASP A 40 -28.11 4.80 26.69
N THR A 41 -26.91 4.99 27.22
CA THR A 41 -26.67 5.61 28.52
C THR A 41 -25.62 6.69 28.32
N GLY A 42 -26.08 7.90 28.02
CA GLY A 42 -25.50 9.13 28.55
C GLY A 42 -24.02 9.41 28.23
N GLY A 43 -23.58 9.16 27.00
CA GLY A 43 -22.26 9.61 26.54
C GLY A 43 -22.35 11.02 25.94
N GLY A 44 -21.95 12.04 26.71
CA GLY A 44 -21.86 13.44 26.29
C GLY A 44 -20.80 13.71 25.22
N GLY A 45 -20.95 13.10 24.04
CA GLY A 45 -20.30 13.57 22.82
C GLY A 45 -21.13 14.70 22.22
N PRO A 46 -20.53 15.79 21.71
CA PRO A 46 -21.30 16.82 21.03
C PRO A 46 -22.05 16.19 19.87
N SER A 47 -23.39 16.26 19.89
CA SER A 47 -24.21 15.96 18.71
C SER A 47 -23.62 16.72 17.53
N PRO A 48 -23.54 16.13 16.32
CA PRO A 48 -23.04 16.85 15.16
C PRO A 48 -23.80 18.17 15.06
N PRO A 49 -23.09 19.31 14.88
CA PRO A 49 -23.75 20.61 14.79
C PRO A 49 -24.82 20.51 13.70
N LYS A 50 -26.05 20.93 14.03
CA LYS A 50 -27.15 21.00 13.07
C LYS A 50 -26.85 22.14 12.09
N LEU A 51 -25.94 21.91 11.16
CA LEU A 51 -25.58 22.84 10.10
C LEU A 51 -26.69 22.86 9.04
N SER A 52 -26.95 24.03 8.47
CA SER A 52 -27.76 24.11 7.26
C SER A 52 -27.07 23.39 6.10
N ALA A 53 -27.83 22.97 5.09
CA ALA A 53 -27.27 22.28 3.93
C ALA A 53 -26.17 23.11 3.24
N SER A 54 -26.31 24.43 3.20
CA SER A 54 -25.30 25.32 2.60
C SER A 54 -24.00 25.37 3.40
N GLU A 55 -24.06 25.43 4.73
CA GLU A 55 -22.88 25.44 5.59
C GLU A 55 -22.15 24.09 5.57
N TYR A 56 -22.90 23.00 5.46
CA TYR A 56 -22.36 21.65 5.33
C TYR A 56 -21.52 21.50 4.04
N GLU A 57 -22.04 21.95 2.90
CA GLU A 57 -21.32 21.90 1.62
C GLU A 57 -20.04 22.76 1.63
N MET A 58 -20.10 23.95 2.25
CA MET A 58 -18.93 24.81 2.41
C MET A 58 -17.85 24.16 3.29
N MET A 59 -18.27 23.49 4.37
CA MET A 59 -17.35 22.77 5.26
C MET A 59 -16.64 21.63 4.52
N ILE A 60 -17.37 20.81 3.77
CA ILE A 60 -16.80 19.72 2.97
C ILE A 60 -15.80 20.26 1.95
N THR A 61 -16.19 21.29 1.19
CA THR A 61 -15.33 21.91 0.17
C THR A 61 -14.02 22.41 0.79
N LYS A 62 -14.07 23.00 1.99
CA LYS A 62 -12.89 23.46 2.73
C LYS A 62 -11.98 22.32 3.19
N ILE A 63 -12.52 21.15 3.49
CA ILE A 63 -11.73 19.96 3.84
C ILE A 63 -11.06 19.38 2.60
N LEU A 64 -11.81 19.22 1.51
CA LEU A 64 -11.32 18.59 0.27
C LEU A 64 -10.31 19.45 -0.49
N THR A 65 -10.38 20.77 -0.35
CA THR A 65 -9.43 21.71 -0.97
C THR A 65 -8.06 21.76 -0.27
N ARG A 66 -7.95 21.26 0.97
CA ARG A 66 -6.68 21.25 1.70
C ARG A 66 -5.79 20.10 1.19
N PRO A 67 -4.48 20.34 1.01
CA PRO A 67 -3.56 19.25 0.71
C PRO A 67 -3.55 18.25 1.89
N PHE A 68 -3.59 16.97 1.56
CA PHE A 68 -3.59 15.91 2.56
C PHE A 68 -2.28 15.96 3.38
N LYS A 69 -2.41 16.11 4.71
CA LYS A 69 -1.30 16.02 5.67
C LYS A 69 -1.51 14.77 6.51
N ILE A 70 -0.46 13.94 6.62
CA ILE A 70 -0.49 12.73 7.45
C ILE A 70 -0.67 13.17 8.91
N PRO A 71 -1.76 12.75 9.59
CA PRO A 71 -2.10 13.24 10.93
C PRO A 71 -1.27 12.58 12.05
N ILE A 72 -0.30 11.75 11.69
CA ILE A 72 0.57 11.03 12.63
C ILE A 72 1.92 11.75 12.64
N GLU A 73 2.30 12.30 13.79
CA GLU A 73 3.61 12.93 13.97
C GLU A 73 4.73 11.92 13.76
N ASN A 74 5.80 12.33 13.07
CA ASN A 74 6.96 11.48 12.73
C ASN A 74 6.61 10.21 11.96
N TYR A 75 5.54 10.22 11.15
CA TYR A 75 5.29 9.13 10.23
C TYR A 75 6.42 9.02 9.21
N ILE A 76 7.30 8.04 9.43
CA ILE A 76 8.27 7.59 8.44
C ILE A 76 7.52 6.56 7.59
N PRO A 77 7.37 6.78 6.27
CA PRO A 77 6.81 5.76 5.40
C PRO A 77 7.73 4.55 5.46
N GLU A 78 7.29 3.52 6.18
CA GLU A 78 7.98 2.24 6.25
C GLU A 78 8.10 1.70 4.82
N HIS A 79 9.28 1.19 4.44
CA HIS A 79 9.52 0.58 3.12
C HIS A 79 8.75 -0.74 2.93
N THR A 80 7.70 -0.98 3.71
CA THR A 80 6.86 -2.17 3.66
C THR A 80 6.03 -2.17 2.38
N THR A 81 5.80 -3.38 1.86
CA THR A 81 5.03 -3.63 0.62
C THR A 81 3.53 -3.35 0.75
N ARG A 82 3.12 -2.61 1.78
CA ARG A 82 1.73 -2.29 2.08
C ARG A 82 1.35 -0.98 1.40
N CYS A 83 0.97 -1.08 0.13
CA CYS A 83 0.42 0.05 -0.63
C CYS A 83 -1.10 0.00 -0.61
N LEU A 84 -1.76 1.17 -0.49
CA LEU A 84 -3.16 1.31 -0.88
C LEU A 84 -3.23 1.24 -2.42
N GLY A 85 -3.90 0.22 -2.97
CA GLY A 85 -4.08 0.03 -4.42
C GLY A 85 -3.52 -1.29 -4.96
N MET A 86 -3.29 -1.35 -6.27
CA MET A 86 -2.77 -2.54 -6.95
C MET A 86 -1.30 -2.76 -6.57
N LYS A 87 -1.00 -3.85 -5.87
CA LYS A 87 0.37 -4.24 -5.54
C LYS A 87 1.12 -4.49 -6.85
N ARG A 88 2.06 -3.61 -7.21
CA ARG A 88 3.01 -3.92 -8.29
C ARG A 88 3.77 -5.18 -7.90
N PRO A 89 4.00 -6.12 -8.83
CA PRO A 89 4.88 -7.25 -8.54
C PRO A 89 6.21 -6.67 -8.05
N PRO A 90 6.77 -7.17 -6.94
CA PRO A 90 8.03 -6.65 -6.44
C PRO A 90 9.07 -6.89 -7.53
N ALA A 91 9.60 -5.81 -8.10
CA ALA A 91 10.75 -5.91 -8.97
C ALA A 91 11.88 -6.59 -8.19
N ARG A 92 12.63 -7.46 -8.86
CA ARG A 92 13.80 -8.10 -8.25
C ARG A 92 14.77 -6.98 -7.83
N ARG A 93 15.08 -6.91 -6.54
CA ARG A 93 15.94 -5.89 -5.93
C ARG A 93 16.92 -6.53 -4.95
N SER A 94 17.98 -5.81 -4.60
CA SER A 94 18.89 -6.23 -3.54
C SER A 94 18.16 -6.31 -2.21
N LEU A 95 18.64 -7.19 -1.32
CA LEU A 95 18.07 -7.37 0.01
C LEU A 95 18.35 -6.15 0.91
N HIS A 96 19.59 -5.63 0.83
CA HIS A 96 20.03 -4.44 1.54
C HIS A 96 20.38 -3.32 0.57
N ASP A 97 20.43 -2.09 1.08
CA ASP A 97 20.72 -0.89 0.30
C ASP A 97 22.22 -0.81 -0.06
N PRO A 98 22.61 -0.82 -1.35
CA PRO A 98 24.01 -0.70 -1.76
C PRO A 98 24.59 0.70 -1.57
N TYR A 99 23.75 1.74 -1.42
CA TYR A 99 24.19 3.13 -1.26
C TYR A 99 24.17 3.60 0.20
N ALA A 100 23.89 2.70 1.14
CA ALA A 100 23.93 3.01 2.56
C ALA A 100 25.36 3.33 3.01
N CYS A 101 25.49 4.12 4.08
CA CYS A 101 26.77 4.40 4.70
C CYS A 101 27.43 3.08 5.15
N ASN A 102 28.71 2.89 4.80
CA ASN A 102 29.51 1.70 5.09
C ASN A 102 28.96 0.39 4.50
N ALA A 103 28.09 0.43 3.49
CA ALA A 103 27.62 -0.77 2.79
C ALA A 103 28.82 -1.54 2.19
N LEU A 104 28.89 -2.84 2.49
CA LEU A 104 29.88 -3.74 1.90
C LEU A 104 29.23 -4.46 0.71
N VAL A 105 29.58 -4.01 -0.49
CA VAL A 105 29.03 -4.54 -1.75
C VAL A 105 29.99 -5.57 -2.32
N LEU A 106 29.53 -6.82 -2.43
CA LEU A 106 30.31 -7.93 -2.99
C LEU A 106 30.15 -8.05 -4.51
N PHE A 107 29.00 -7.61 -5.03
CA PHE A 107 28.71 -7.65 -6.46
C PHE A 107 27.89 -6.45 -6.88
N THR A 108 28.34 -5.80 -7.96
CA THR A 108 27.65 -4.71 -8.63
C THR A 108 27.21 -5.21 -10.01
N PRO A 109 25.91 -5.19 -10.34
CA PRO A 109 25.42 -5.61 -11.65
C PRO A 109 25.92 -4.64 -12.73
N GLN A 110 26.05 -5.15 -13.95
CA GLN A 110 26.46 -4.34 -15.11
C GLN A 110 25.41 -3.25 -15.42
N GLU A 111 25.89 -2.03 -15.70
CA GLU A 111 25.03 -0.96 -16.18
C GLU A 111 24.55 -1.26 -17.60
N LEU A 112 23.24 -1.41 -17.76
CA LEU A 112 22.60 -1.59 -19.07
C LEU A 112 22.06 -0.26 -19.60
N SER A 113 22.08 -0.11 -20.92
CA SER A 113 21.38 0.97 -21.62
C SER A 113 19.88 0.95 -21.27
N GLU A 114 19.22 2.11 -21.28
CA GLU A 114 17.79 2.22 -21.00
C GLU A 114 16.94 1.33 -21.93
N HIS A 115 17.33 1.25 -23.20
CA HIS A 115 16.67 0.39 -24.18
C HIS A 115 16.79 -1.10 -23.82
N ASP A 116 17.95 -1.52 -23.31
CA ASP A 116 18.18 -2.93 -22.95
C ASP A 116 17.49 -3.28 -21.63
N LYS A 117 17.34 -2.32 -20.71
CA LYS A 117 16.51 -2.46 -19.50
C LYS A 117 15.04 -2.73 -19.82
N LEU A 118 14.52 -2.14 -20.90
CA LEU A 118 13.14 -2.36 -21.34
C LEU A 118 12.93 -3.76 -21.94
N LYS A 119 13.96 -4.32 -22.58
CA LYS A 119 13.92 -5.67 -23.17
C LYS A 119 14.21 -6.77 -22.16
N ALA A 120 14.84 -6.45 -21.04
CA ALA A 120 15.26 -7.43 -20.05
C ALA A 120 14.10 -7.97 -19.19
N ASP A 121 14.15 -9.28 -18.90
CA ASP A 121 13.26 -9.93 -17.94
C ASP A 121 13.48 -9.38 -16.53
N GLN A 122 12.52 -8.62 -15.99
CA GLN A 122 12.60 -8.05 -14.63
C GLN A 122 12.78 -9.11 -13.52
N GLY A 123 12.32 -10.35 -13.76
CA GLY A 123 12.51 -11.46 -12.83
C GLY A 123 13.94 -12.04 -12.81
N LYS A 124 14.71 -11.84 -13.89
CA LYS A 124 16.09 -12.35 -14.04
C LYS A 124 17.15 -11.25 -14.00
N ALA A 125 16.74 -9.99 -13.87
CA ALA A 125 17.63 -8.85 -13.71
C ALA A 125 18.64 -9.08 -12.58
N GLN A 126 19.92 -8.88 -12.85
CA GLN A 126 20.98 -8.95 -11.84
C GLN A 126 20.78 -7.83 -10.81
N VAL A 127 21.07 -8.10 -9.54
CA VAL A 127 20.91 -7.16 -8.42
C VAL A 127 22.20 -7.08 -7.63
N HIS A 128 22.40 -5.96 -6.92
CA HIS A 128 23.54 -5.83 -6.01
C HIS A 128 23.52 -6.91 -4.93
N VAL A 129 24.68 -7.49 -4.64
CA VAL A 129 24.88 -8.36 -3.47
C VAL A 129 25.58 -7.53 -2.41
N VAL A 130 24.86 -7.29 -1.32
CA VAL A 130 25.30 -6.46 -0.20
C VAL A 130 25.29 -7.32 1.06
N VAL A 131 26.36 -7.26 1.83
CA VAL A 131 26.46 -7.96 3.13
C VAL A 131 25.45 -7.36 4.11
N ASP A 132 24.86 -8.21 4.97
CA ASP A 132 23.94 -7.77 6.02
C ASP A 132 24.61 -6.70 6.90
N PRO A 133 23.98 -5.53 7.14
CA PRO A 133 24.51 -4.50 8.03
C PRO A 133 24.90 -5.00 9.42
N LEU A 134 24.23 -6.04 9.95
CA LEU A 134 24.60 -6.65 11.22
C LEU A 134 26.01 -7.27 11.20
N LEU A 135 26.42 -7.81 10.05
CA LEU A 135 27.76 -8.36 9.84
C LEU A 135 28.73 -7.27 9.36
N GLY A 136 28.33 -6.44 8.39
CA GLY A 136 29.20 -5.40 7.82
C GLY A 136 29.77 -4.43 8.86
N ASN A 137 29.02 -4.16 9.92
CA ASN A 137 29.45 -3.27 11.01
C ASN A 137 30.48 -3.89 11.97
N ILE A 138 30.55 -5.22 12.07
CA ILE A 138 31.49 -5.91 12.97
C ILE A 138 32.78 -6.36 12.27
N LEU A 139 32.77 -6.41 10.94
CA LEU A 139 33.93 -6.82 10.16
C LEU A 139 35.06 -5.80 10.26
N ARG A 140 36.28 -6.30 10.50
CA ARG A 140 37.52 -5.51 10.47
C ARG A 140 37.95 -5.26 9.01
N PRO A 141 38.77 -4.23 8.72
CA PRO A 141 39.16 -3.89 7.35
C PRO A 141 39.70 -5.07 6.53
N HIS A 142 40.57 -5.90 7.12
CA HIS A 142 41.13 -7.09 6.47
C HIS A 142 40.11 -8.20 6.16
N GLN A 143 38.90 -8.13 6.71
CA GLN A 143 37.80 -9.08 6.46
C GLN A 143 36.82 -8.56 5.41
N ARG A 144 36.97 -7.30 4.98
CA ARG A 144 36.09 -6.64 4.01
C ARG A 144 36.66 -6.72 2.59
N GLU A 145 37.96 -6.99 2.46
CA GLU A 145 38.67 -7.21 1.20
C GLU A 145 38.57 -8.67 0.73
#